data_AF-A0A1M6Y6M6-F1
#
_entry.id   AF-A0A1M6Y6M6-F1
#
_cell.length_a   1.000
_cell.length_b   1.000
_cell.length_c   1.000
_cell.angle_alpha   90.00
_cell.angle_beta   90.00
_cell.angle_gamma   90.00
#
_symmetry.space_group_name_H-M   'P 1'
#
loop_
_entity.id
_entity.type
_entity.pdbx_description
1 polymer ?
#
loop_
_entity_poly.entity_id
_entity_poly.type
_entity_poly.pdbx_seq_one_letter_code
_entity_poly.pdbx_strand_id
1 'polypeptide(L)'
;MDFRLRHFAASYANRNSPLSADVYAFLGNSAWWIFDVGASDGAKNFIENLDENFCGIKLQKNIIISHFHQDHCANLPRLHYDNLFVSKETWKHFHLGTSIEASVEFDDGEKIRILPIPSSHAKGSLLLCIGRNAFLGDATYPAVGHGTPDRYNVQLLEAQIRFLNALDVDFFWMSHKRFVPREKNSVLQFLESVYATRQPNENWIAVNSDR
;
A
#
# COMPACT_ATOMS: atom_id res chain seq x y z
N MET A 1 -18.41 1.64 -13.01
CA MET A 1 -17.42 2.22 -12.08
C MET A 1 -17.98 1.98 -10.70
N ASP A 2 -17.29 1.22 -9.86
CA ASP A 2 -17.74 0.98 -8.49
C ASP A 2 -17.70 2.31 -7.72
N PHE A 3 -18.86 2.84 -7.37
CA PHE A 3 -19.02 4.15 -6.73
C PHE A 3 -18.39 4.22 -5.33
N ARG A 4 -17.99 3.06 -4.78
CA ARG A 4 -17.41 2.93 -3.45
C ARG A 4 -15.91 3.14 -3.42
N LEU A 5 -15.18 2.99 -4.53
CA LEU A 5 -13.73 3.22 -4.56
C LEU A 5 -13.42 4.63 -5.10
N ARG A 6 -12.75 5.43 -4.28
CA ARG A 6 -12.18 6.73 -4.63
C ARG A 6 -10.66 6.67 -4.59
N HIS A 7 -10.03 7.54 -5.36
CA HIS A 7 -8.58 7.58 -5.52
C HIS A 7 -8.10 9.01 -5.69
N PHE A 8 -6.98 9.32 -5.05
CA PHE A 8 -6.18 10.49 -5.32
C PHE A 8 -4.82 10.06 -5.86
N ALA A 9 -4.51 10.49 -7.08
CA ALA A 9 -3.29 10.11 -7.77
C ALA A 9 -2.04 10.64 -7.07
N ALA A 10 -0.99 9.81 -7.04
CA ALA A 10 0.34 10.22 -6.64
C ALA A 10 0.81 11.48 -7.38
N SER A 11 1.56 12.33 -6.69
CA SER A 11 2.23 13.48 -7.29
C SER A 11 3.73 13.23 -7.34
N TYR A 12 4.32 13.33 -8.54
CA TYR A 12 5.76 13.19 -8.70
C TYR A 12 6.53 14.29 -7.97
N ALA A 13 7.68 13.92 -7.41
CA ALA A 13 8.59 14.88 -6.80
C ALA A 13 9.02 15.95 -7.82
N ASN A 14 9.03 17.20 -7.39
CA ASN A 14 9.61 18.32 -8.12
C ASN A 14 10.38 19.23 -7.14
N ARG A 15 11.00 20.31 -7.65
CA ARG A 15 11.82 21.21 -6.80
C ARG A 15 11.08 21.78 -5.59
N ASN A 16 9.75 21.90 -5.66
CA ASN A 16 8.92 22.57 -4.67
C ASN A 16 8.02 21.60 -3.89
N SER A 17 8.01 20.31 -4.23
CA SER A 17 7.15 19.33 -3.56
C SER A 17 7.78 17.94 -3.58
N PRO A 18 7.89 17.25 -2.43
CA PRO A 18 8.36 15.88 -2.38
C PRO A 18 7.37 14.92 -3.06
N LEU A 19 7.83 13.70 -3.35
CA LEU A 19 6.99 12.61 -3.85
C LEU A 19 5.81 12.38 -2.88
N SER A 20 4.64 12.09 -3.41
CA SER A 20 3.47 11.68 -2.63
C SER A 20 2.87 10.43 -3.24
N ALA A 21 2.56 9.45 -2.39
CA ALA A 21 1.88 8.22 -2.75
C ALA A 21 0.46 8.46 -3.27
N ASP A 22 -0.05 7.45 -3.97
CA ASP A 22 -1.47 7.32 -4.25
C ASP A 22 -2.23 7.10 -2.93
N VAL A 23 -3.42 7.68 -2.84
CA VAL A 23 -4.34 7.43 -1.72
C VAL A 23 -5.60 6.78 -2.26
N TYR A 24 -5.95 5.63 -1.71
CA TYR A 24 -7.17 4.91 -2.05
C TYR A 24 -8.15 4.97 -0.88
N ALA A 25 -9.43 5.22 -1.15
CA ALA A 25 -10.47 5.24 -0.14
C ALA A 25 -11.66 4.41 -0.60
N PHE A 26 -12.01 3.38 0.16
CA PHE A 26 -13.16 2.54 -0.09
C PHE A 26 -14.29 2.83 0.89
N LEU A 27 -15.50 3.06 0.38
CA LEU A 27 -16.71 3.27 1.15
C LEU A 27 -17.34 1.93 1.52
N GLY A 28 -17.19 1.55 2.78
CA GLY A 28 -18.00 0.50 3.40
C GLY A 28 -19.37 1.03 3.84
N ASN A 29 -20.10 0.22 4.58
CA ASN A 29 -21.43 0.59 5.08
C ASN A 29 -21.35 1.58 6.25
N SER A 30 -20.25 1.59 7.00
CA SER A 30 -20.07 2.39 8.22
C SER A 30 -18.74 3.15 8.30
N ALA A 31 -17.78 2.86 7.41
CA ALA A 31 -16.50 3.57 7.39
C ALA A 31 -15.94 3.79 5.98
N TRP A 32 -15.09 4.80 5.86
CA TRP A 32 -14.06 4.89 4.84
C TRP A 32 -12.85 4.07 5.25
N TRP A 33 -12.41 3.17 4.37
CA TRP A 33 -11.18 2.40 4.49
C TRP A 33 -10.14 2.99 3.57
N ILE A 34 -9.18 3.69 4.17
CA ILE A 34 -8.23 4.56 3.48
C ILE A 34 -6.86 3.90 3.53
N PHE A 35 -6.26 3.68 2.36
CA PHE A 35 -4.93 3.09 2.22
C PHE A 35 -3.91 4.16 1.83
N ASP A 36 -2.95 4.37 2.73
CA ASP A 36 -1.98 5.47 2.77
C ASP A 36 -2.62 6.87 2.86
N VAL A 37 -1.81 7.89 3.16
CA VAL A 37 -2.27 9.28 3.31
C VAL A 37 -1.50 10.29 2.47
N GLY A 38 -0.47 9.81 1.77
CA GLY A 38 0.40 10.65 0.95
C GLY A 38 1.19 11.68 1.76
N ALA A 39 1.87 12.55 1.02
CA ALA A 39 2.59 13.70 1.54
C ALA A 39 2.11 15.04 0.97
N SER A 40 1.35 15.02 -0.12
CA SER A 40 0.85 16.25 -0.75
C SER A 40 -0.36 16.82 -0.02
N ASP A 41 -0.54 18.15 -0.10
CA ASP A 41 -1.76 18.80 0.39
C ASP A 41 -3.01 18.32 -0.37
N GLY A 42 -2.86 17.95 -1.64
CA GLY A 42 -3.94 17.34 -2.41
C GLY A 42 -4.44 16.03 -1.81
N ALA A 43 -3.52 15.16 -1.36
CA ALA A 43 -3.86 13.91 -0.68
C ALA A 43 -4.56 14.17 0.67
N LYS A 44 -4.08 15.15 1.44
CA LYS A 44 -4.75 15.59 2.67
C LYS A 44 -6.18 16.07 2.40
N ASN A 45 -6.32 17.01 1.47
CA ASN A 45 -7.62 17.60 1.11
C ASN A 45 -8.57 16.52 0.57
N PHE A 46 -8.07 15.54 -0.17
CA PHE A 46 -8.88 14.41 -0.62
C PHE A 46 -9.50 13.65 0.56
N ILE A 47 -8.71 13.29 1.57
CA ILE A 47 -9.18 12.56 2.75
C ILE A 47 -10.15 13.41 3.60
N GLU A 48 -9.87 14.70 3.77
CA GLU A 48 -10.73 15.59 4.55
C GLU A 48 -12.10 15.77 3.89
N ASN A 49 -12.15 15.83 2.56
CA ASN A 49 -13.39 15.99 1.79
C ASN A 49 -14.15 14.68 1.51
N LEU A 50 -13.71 13.54 2.06
CA LEU A 50 -14.53 12.33 2.04
C LEU A 50 -15.81 12.56 2.84
N ASP A 51 -16.93 12.08 2.30
CA ASP A 51 -18.25 12.28 2.91
C ASP A 51 -18.27 11.79 4.36
N GLU A 52 -18.79 12.60 5.28
CA GLU A 52 -18.87 12.25 6.69
C GLU A 52 -20.10 11.40 7.02
N ASN A 53 -21.07 11.33 6.10
CA ASN A 53 -22.30 10.57 6.28
C ASN A 53 -22.67 9.84 4.99
N PHE A 54 -23.19 8.62 5.13
CA PHE A 54 -23.78 7.86 4.04
C PHE A 54 -25.07 7.21 4.53
N CYS A 55 -26.18 7.47 3.82
CA CYS A 55 -27.51 6.97 4.18
C CYS A 55 -27.92 7.25 5.65
N GLY A 56 -27.52 8.41 6.20
CA GLY A 56 -27.83 8.81 7.58
C GLY A 56 -26.93 8.20 8.65
N ILE A 57 -25.89 7.45 8.26
CA ILE A 57 -24.89 6.89 9.16
C ILE A 57 -23.64 7.78 9.09
N LYS A 58 -23.14 8.22 10.26
CA LYS A 58 -21.84 8.89 10.36
C LYS A 58 -20.74 7.88 10.05
N LEU A 59 -19.92 8.19 9.06
CA LEU A 59 -18.83 7.34 8.61
C LEU A 59 -17.59 7.56 9.46
N GLN A 60 -16.96 6.46 9.89
CA GLN A 60 -15.62 6.50 10.47
C GLN A 60 -14.56 6.62 9.37
N LYS A 61 -13.38 7.16 9.69
CA LYS A 61 -12.20 7.13 8.83
C LYS A 61 -11.17 6.17 9.42
N ASN A 62 -11.04 5.02 8.77
CA ASN A 62 -10.08 3.97 9.10
C ASN A 62 -8.89 4.06 8.16
N ILE A 63 -7.73 4.47 8.69
CA ILE A 63 -6.49 4.61 7.91
C ILE A 63 -5.64 3.37 8.09
N ILE A 64 -5.10 2.86 6.99
CA ILE A 64 -4.10 1.81 6.92
C ILE A 64 -2.87 2.40 6.25
N ILE A 65 -1.71 2.26 6.89
CA ILE A 65 -0.44 2.71 6.30
C ILE A 65 0.34 1.51 5.82
N SER A 66 0.68 1.51 4.53
CA SER A 66 1.41 0.43 3.89
C SER A 66 2.82 0.28 4.48
N HIS A 67 3.55 1.37 4.71
CA HIS A 67 4.86 1.37 5.34
C HIS A 67 5.29 2.78 5.80
N PHE A 68 6.46 2.89 6.43
CA PHE A 68 6.87 4.09 7.17
C PHE A 68 7.51 5.22 6.33
N HIS A 69 7.61 5.08 5.01
CA HIS A 69 8.22 6.13 4.19
C HIS A 69 7.33 7.38 4.13
N GLN A 70 7.97 8.55 4.12
CA GLN A 70 7.30 9.84 4.29
C GLN A 70 6.29 10.15 3.18
N ASP A 71 6.58 9.76 1.95
CA ASP A 71 5.69 9.93 0.81
C ASP A 71 4.35 9.20 0.97
N HIS A 72 4.26 8.21 1.87
CA HIS A 72 3.02 7.49 2.19
C HIS A 72 2.31 8.00 3.46
N CYS A 73 3.07 8.49 4.45
CA CYS A 73 2.53 8.73 5.80
C CYS A 73 2.69 10.17 6.33
N ALA A 74 3.32 11.09 5.60
CA ALA A 74 3.64 12.44 6.11
C ALA A 74 2.40 13.25 6.52
N ASN A 75 1.23 12.98 5.92
CA ASN A 75 0.00 13.69 6.28
C ASN A 75 -0.66 13.20 7.58
N LEU A 76 -0.22 12.08 8.19
CA LEU A 76 -0.83 11.53 9.41
C LEU A 76 -1.03 12.57 10.54
N PRO A 77 -0.05 13.43 10.89
CA PRO A 77 -0.22 14.38 11.99
C PRO A 77 -1.21 15.52 11.68
N ARG A 78 -1.63 15.65 10.42
CA ARG A 78 -2.45 16.75 9.90
C ARG A 78 -3.89 16.34 9.62
N LEU A 79 -4.24 15.08 9.85
CA LEU A 79 -5.52 14.48 9.49
C LEU A 79 -6.38 14.16 10.70
N HIS A 80 -7.69 14.26 10.51
CA HIS A 80 -8.68 13.72 11.44
C HIS A 80 -9.09 12.31 10.97
N TYR A 81 -8.92 11.34 11.86
CA TYR A 81 -9.29 9.94 11.64
C TYR A 81 -9.73 9.29 12.95
N ASP A 82 -10.50 8.21 12.84
CA ASP A 82 -11.02 7.47 14.01
C ASP A 82 -10.11 6.31 14.37
N ASN A 83 -9.62 5.58 13.36
CA ASN A 83 -8.74 4.43 13.55
C ASN A 83 -7.51 4.52 12.64
N LEU A 84 -6.36 4.08 13.17
CA LEU A 84 -5.12 3.98 12.43
C LEU A 84 -4.54 2.58 12.63
N PHE A 85 -4.29 1.87 11.53
CA PHE A 85 -3.68 0.56 11.48
C PHE A 85 -2.32 0.67 10.80
N VAL A 86 -1.29 0.19 11.49
CA VAL A 86 0.10 0.27 11.04
C VAL A 86 0.78 -1.06 11.33
N SER A 87 1.87 -1.38 10.65
CA SER A 87 2.69 -2.52 11.09
C SER A 87 3.47 -2.19 12.36
N LYS A 88 4.01 -3.23 13.00
CA LYS A 88 4.97 -3.04 14.10
C LYS A 88 6.17 -2.19 13.71
N GLU A 89 6.63 -2.29 12.47
CA GLU A 89 7.79 -1.50 12.02
C GLU A 89 7.41 -0.03 11.89
N THR A 90 6.30 0.28 11.22
CA THR A 90 5.77 1.66 11.13
C THR A 90 5.44 2.24 12.51
N TRP A 91 4.88 1.44 13.41
CA TRP A 91 4.62 1.87 14.79
C TRP A 91 5.89 2.29 15.53
N LYS A 92 7.05 1.67 15.30
CA LYS A 92 8.31 2.09 15.95
C LYS A 92 8.78 3.47 15.50
N HIS A 93 8.39 3.92 14.30
CA HIS A 93 8.77 5.23 13.77
C HIS A 93 7.86 6.35 14.29
N PHE A 94 6.57 6.07 14.51
CA PHE A 94 5.58 7.09 14.83
C PHE A 94 4.96 6.95 16.22
N HIS A 95 5.00 5.76 16.83
CA HIS A 95 4.33 5.41 18.08
C HIS A 95 2.82 5.70 18.09
N LEU A 96 2.17 5.54 16.93
CA LEU A 96 0.75 5.85 16.72
C LEU A 96 0.01 4.67 16.08
N GLY A 97 -1.26 4.53 16.43
CA GLY A 97 -2.16 3.53 15.86
C GLY A 97 -2.03 2.13 16.47
N THR A 98 -2.83 1.21 15.94
CA THR A 98 -2.87 -0.21 16.29
C THR A 98 -1.88 -0.98 15.43
N SER A 99 -0.93 -1.66 16.08
CA SER A 99 0.06 -2.49 15.40
C SER A 99 -0.55 -3.82 14.91
N ILE A 100 -0.49 -4.05 13.60
CA ILE A 100 -0.92 -5.29 12.94
C ILE A 100 0.30 -6.21 12.78
N GLU A 101 0.30 -7.33 13.52
CA GLU A 101 1.34 -8.36 13.46
C GLU A 101 0.87 -9.64 12.72
N ALA A 102 -0.44 -9.84 12.61
CA ALA A 102 -1.09 -10.94 11.89
C ALA A 102 -2.29 -10.41 11.11
N SER A 103 -2.82 -11.22 10.19
CA SER A 103 -4.00 -10.83 9.40
C SER A 103 -5.19 -10.50 10.30
N VAL A 104 -5.84 -9.36 10.04
CA VAL A 104 -7.10 -8.98 10.67
C VAL A 104 -8.17 -8.81 9.60
N GLU A 105 -9.41 -9.16 9.94
CA GLU A 105 -10.56 -9.10 9.03
C GLU A 105 -11.68 -8.28 9.65
N PHE A 106 -12.39 -7.55 8.79
CA PHE A 106 -13.59 -6.78 9.11
C PHE A 106 -14.65 -7.05 8.05
N ASP A 107 -15.91 -6.95 8.45
CA ASP A 107 -17.05 -6.94 7.53
C ASP A 107 -17.72 -5.57 7.64
N ASP A 108 -17.67 -4.81 6.55
CA ASP A 108 -18.31 -3.49 6.44
C ASP A 108 -19.13 -3.39 5.15
N GLY A 109 -19.89 -4.44 4.86
CA GLY A 109 -20.62 -4.63 3.60
C GLY A 109 -19.78 -5.23 2.48
N GLU A 110 -18.47 -5.30 2.68
CA GLU A 110 -17.52 -6.10 1.91
C GLU A 110 -16.51 -6.71 2.88
N LYS A 111 -15.87 -7.81 2.45
CA LYS A 111 -14.80 -8.43 3.25
C LYS A 111 -13.52 -7.60 3.16
N ILE A 112 -13.11 -7.04 4.29
CA ILE A 112 -11.93 -6.17 4.39
C ILE A 112 -10.87 -6.90 5.19
N ARG A 113 -9.66 -6.98 4.66
CA ARG A 113 -8.55 -7.67 5.34
C ARG A 113 -7.30 -6.83 5.29
N ILE A 114 -6.63 -6.70 6.44
CA ILE A 114 -5.32 -6.06 6.54
C ILE A 114 -4.32 -7.17 6.81
N LEU A 115 -3.29 -7.30 5.97
CA LEU A 115 -2.32 -8.38 6.08
C LEU A 115 -0.89 -7.82 6.04
N PRO A 116 0.03 -8.33 6.89
CA PRO A 116 1.46 -8.18 6.66
C PRO A 116 1.87 -8.84 5.34
N ILE A 117 2.72 -8.17 4.57
CA ILE A 117 3.24 -8.68 3.29
C ILE A 117 4.78 -8.72 3.32
N PRO A 118 5.42 -9.83 2.89
CA PRO A 118 6.86 -9.84 2.64
C PRO A 118 7.21 -8.82 1.57
N SER A 119 8.22 -7.99 1.81
CA SER A 119 8.58 -6.88 0.92
C SER A 119 10.08 -6.65 0.97
N SER A 120 10.71 -6.53 -0.21
CA SER A 120 12.10 -6.10 -0.32
C SER A 120 12.23 -4.59 -0.12
N HIS A 121 11.22 -3.83 -0.53
CA HIS A 121 11.23 -2.38 -0.50
C HIS A 121 11.31 -1.82 0.93
N ALA A 122 10.37 -2.26 1.77
CA ALA A 122 10.25 -1.78 3.13
C ALA A 122 9.89 -2.93 4.06
N LYS A 123 10.61 -3.03 5.18
CA LYS A 123 10.32 -4.02 6.20
C LYS A 123 8.98 -3.70 6.87
N GLY A 124 8.19 -4.76 7.12
CA GLY A 124 6.91 -4.62 7.79
C GLY A 124 5.87 -3.91 6.94
N SER A 125 5.87 -4.11 5.63
CA SER A 125 4.79 -3.60 4.79
C SER A 125 3.46 -4.27 5.15
N LEU A 126 2.38 -3.50 5.07
CA LEU A 126 1.00 -3.99 5.10
C LEU A 126 0.38 -3.87 3.70
N LEU A 127 -0.60 -4.72 3.45
CA LEU A 127 -1.55 -4.57 2.35
C LEU A 127 -2.98 -4.51 2.87
N LEU A 128 -3.88 -3.99 2.05
CA LEU A 128 -5.32 -3.99 2.28
C LEU A 128 -6.02 -4.78 1.17
N CYS A 129 -6.81 -5.79 1.51
CA CYS A 129 -7.70 -6.48 0.58
C CYS A 129 -9.15 -6.04 0.81
N ILE A 130 -9.85 -5.74 -0.27
CA ILE A 130 -11.29 -5.46 -0.27
C ILE A 130 -11.93 -6.20 -1.45
N GLY A 131 -12.79 -7.18 -1.14
CA GLY A 131 -13.36 -8.07 -2.15
C GLY A 131 -12.26 -8.73 -2.99
N ARG A 132 -12.32 -8.52 -4.32
CA ARG A 132 -11.36 -9.05 -5.30
C ARG A 132 -10.14 -8.14 -5.58
N ASN A 133 -9.91 -7.11 -4.77
CA ASN A 133 -8.82 -6.15 -4.95
C ASN A 133 -7.83 -6.23 -3.78
N ALA A 134 -6.54 -6.00 -4.05
CA ALA A 134 -5.56 -5.71 -3.00
C ALA A 134 -4.73 -4.45 -3.32
N PHE A 135 -4.54 -3.61 -2.30
CA PHE A 135 -3.73 -2.39 -2.34
C PHE A 135 -2.40 -2.69 -1.67
N LEU A 136 -1.30 -2.48 -2.41
CA LEU A 136 0.03 -2.98 -2.06
C LEU A 136 1.02 -1.87 -1.68
N GLY A 137 0.69 -0.61 -1.95
CA GLY A 137 1.62 0.51 -1.82
C GLY A 137 2.85 0.23 -2.69
N ASP A 138 4.02 0.20 -2.06
CA ASP A 138 5.31 -0.05 -2.71
C ASP A 138 5.81 -1.49 -2.52
N ALA A 139 5.00 -2.40 -1.96
CA ALA A 139 5.48 -3.72 -1.57
C ALA A 139 6.14 -4.51 -2.72
N THR A 140 5.64 -4.36 -3.95
CA THR A 140 6.18 -5.03 -5.15
C THR A 140 7.33 -4.28 -5.82
N TYR A 141 7.80 -3.17 -5.26
CA TYR A 141 8.97 -2.46 -5.75
C TYR A 141 10.27 -3.03 -5.14
N PRO A 142 11.41 -2.85 -5.82
CA PRO A 142 12.68 -3.21 -5.24
C PRO A 142 13.06 -2.28 -4.08
N ALA A 143 14.00 -2.73 -3.26
CA ALA A 143 14.72 -1.85 -2.35
C ALA A 143 15.56 -0.84 -3.16
N VAL A 144 15.51 0.43 -2.75
CA VAL A 144 16.29 1.50 -3.39
C VAL A 144 17.78 1.31 -3.11
N GLY A 145 18.59 1.28 -4.16
CA GLY A 145 20.02 0.96 -4.07
C GLY A 145 20.94 2.12 -3.65
N HIS A 146 20.43 3.35 -3.51
CA HIS A 146 21.17 4.57 -3.08
C HIS A 146 22.57 4.72 -3.72
N GLY A 147 22.64 4.76 -5.06
CA GLY A 147 23.91 4.84 -5.80
C GLY A 147 24.41 3.49 -6.31
N THR A 148 23.71 2.40 -5.96
CA THR A 148 23.80 1.09 -6.61
C THR A 148 22.46 0.76 -7.29
N PRO A 149 22.40 -0.26 -8.17
CA PRO A 149 21.13 -0.70 -8.74
C PRO A 149 20.12 -1.07 -7.66
N ASP A 150 18.85 -0.83 -7.95
CA ASP A 150 17.76 -1.27 -7.07
C ASP A 150 17.74 -2.81 -7.02
N ARG A 151 17.24 -3.37 -5.93
CA ARG A 151 17.39 -4.81 -5.69
C ARG A 151 16.24 -5.46 -4.95
N TYR A 152 15.95 -6.70 -5.30
CA TYR A 152 15.09 -7.58 -4.51
C TYR A 152 15.93 -8.52 -3.66
N ASN A 153 15.53 -8.72 -2.41
CA ASN A 153 16.08 -9.81 -1.61
C ASN A 153 15.47 -11.13 -2.10
N VAL A 154 16.30 -12.14 -2.38
CA VAL A 154 15.88 -13.42 -2.97
C VAL A 154 14.82 -14.11 -2.10
N GLN A 155 15.06 -14.22 -0.79
CA GLN A 155 14.16 -14.93 0.12
C GLN A 155 12.83 -14.18 0.30
N LEU A 156 12.89 -12.84 0.43
CA LEU A 156 11.68 -12.03 0.56
C LEU A 156 10.86 -12.03 -0.73
N LEU A 157 11.50 -12.00 -1.90
CA LEU A 157 10.80 -12.07 -3.19
C LEU A 157 10.10 -13.42 -3.38
N GLU A 158 10.76 -14.54 -3.05
CA GLU A 158 10.11 -15.86 -3.08
C GLU A 158 8.89 -15.93 -2.14
N ALA A 159 9.06 -15.45 -0.91
CA ALA A 159 7.98 -15.40 0.07
C ALA A 159 6.83 -14.51 -0.40
N GLN A 160 7.14 -13.36 -0.99
CA GLN A 160 6.16 -12.43 -1.55
C GLN A 160 5.38 -13.08 -2.70
N ILE A 161 6.06 -13.72 -3.67
CA ILE A 161 5.40 -14.40 -4.80
C ILE A 161 4.44 -15.46 -4.30
N ARG A 162 4.88 -16.35 -3.39
CA ARG A 162 4.02 -17.39 -2.81
C ARG A 162 2.81 -16.79 -2.11
N PHE A 163 3.04 -15.74 -1.31
CA PHE A 163 1.99 -15.07 -0.57
C PHE A 163 0.96 -14.41 -1.50
N LEU A 164 1.41 -13.62 -2.48
CA LEU A 164 0.54 -12.97 -3.46
C LEU A 164 -0.23 -13.98 -4.31
N ASN A 165 0.40 -15.10 -4.69
CA ASN A 165 -0.26 -16.17 -5.44
C ASN A 165 -1.39 -16.83 -4.64
N ALA A 166 -1.23 -16.95 -3.32
CA ALA A 166 -2.26 -17.52 -2.44
C ALA A 166 -3.43 -16.56 -2.14
N LEU A 167 -3.29 -15.26 -2.41
CA LEU A 167 -4.38 -14.30 -2.18
C LEU A 167 -5.55 -14.56 -3.11
N ASP A 168 -6.75 -14.61 -2.56
CA ASP A 168 -7.99 -14.73 -3.34
C ASP A 168 -8.45 -13.34 -3.83
N VAL A 169 -7.75 -12.79 -4.83
CA VAL A 169 -8.00 -11.49 -5.46
C VAL A 169 -7.67 -11.55 -6.96
N ASP A 170 -8.26 -10.62 -7.74
CA ASP A 170 -8.07 -10.53 -9.19
C ASP A 170 -7.13 -9.37 -9.57
N PHE A 171 -7.14 -8.29 -8.79
CA PHE A 171 -6.42 -7.05 -9.12
C PHE A 171 -5.53 -6.53 -7.99
N PHE A 172 -4.39 -5.98 -8.38
CA PHE A 172 -3.45 -5.29 -7.52
C PHE A 172 -3.36 -3.80 -7.87
N TRP A 173 -3.40 -2.98 -6.83
CA TRP A 173 -3.26 -1.53 -6.88
C TRP A 173 -1.96 -1.13 -6.20
N MET A 174 -1.05 -0.53 -6.95
CA MET A 174 0.26 -0.07 -6.44
C MET A 174 0.27 1.45 -6.34
N SER A 175 1.25 1.99 -5.63
CA SER A 175 1.48 3.44 -5.54
C SER A 175 2.46 3.94 -6.62
N HIS A 176 2.50 5.24 -6.86
CA HIS A 176 3.43 6.01 -7.70
C HIS A 176 3.39 5.76 -9.21
N LYS A 177 2.58 4.81 -9.70
CA LYS A 177 2.46 4.51 -11.14
C LYS A 177 1.01 4.55 -11.58
N ARG A 178 0.82 5.02 -12.83
CA ARG A 178 -0.44 5.20 -13.58
C ARG A 178 -1.64 4.43 -13.00
N PHE A 179 -2.73 5.14 -12.76
CA PHE A 179 -4.04 4.71 -12.27
C PHE A 179 -4.68 3.56 -13.07
N VAL A 180 -4.10 2.36 -13.00
CA VAL A 180 -4.63 1.17 -13.65
C VAL A 180 -4.38 -0.01 -12.72
N PRO A 181 -5.43 -0.66 -12.19
CA PRO A 181 -5.26 -1.92 -11.50
C PRO A 181 -4.53 -2.90 -12.41
N ARG A 182 -3.57 -3.63 -11.88
CA ARG A 182 -2.90 -4.70 -12.62
C ARG A 182 -3.56 -6.02 -12.28
N GLU A 183 -3.77 -6.85 -13.29
CA GLU A 183 -4.17 -8.23 -13.07
C GLU A 183 -3.13 -8.95 -12.22
N LYS A 184 -3.60 -9.72 -11.24
CA LYS A 184 -2.76 -10.50 -10.34
C LYS A 184 -1.70 -11.30 -11.09
N ASN A 185 -2.10 -12.00 -12.15
CA ASN A 185 -1.22 -12.84 -12.95
C ASN A 185 -0.12 -12.05 -13.66
N SER A 186 -0.42 -10.83 -14.13
CA SER A 186 0.59 -9.97 -14.77
C SER A 186 1.67 -9.54 -13.79
N VAL A 187 1.28 -9.20 -12.55
CA VAL A 187 2.24 -8.83 -11.50
C VAL A 187 3.07 -10.03 -11.06
N LEU A 188 2.44 -11.20 -10.86
CA LEU A 188 3.14 -12.43 -10.50
C LEU A 188 4.16 -12.83 -11.58
N GLN A 189 3.77 -12.81 -12.86
CA GLN A 189 4.68 -13.11 -13.97
C GLN A 189 5.90 -12.17 -13.99
N PHE A 190 5.70 -10.86 -13.73
CA PHE A 190 6.81 -9.93 -13.61
C PHE A 190 7.73 -10.31 -12.45
N LEU A 191 7.20 -10.51 -11.24
CA LEU A 191 8.01 -10.86 -10.06
C LEU A 191 8.74 -12.20 -10.23
N GLU A 192 8.08 -13.20 -10.82
CA GLU A 192 8.68 -14.50 -11.16
C GLU A 192 9.79 -14.36 -12.20
N SER A 193 9.62 -13.49 -13.20
CA SER A 193 10.67 -13.21 -14.19
C SER A 193 11.90 -12.58 -13.55
N VAL A 194 11.72 -11.70 -12.57
CA VAL A 194 12.82 -11.15 -11.77
C VAL A 194 13.44 -12.25 -10.90
N TYR A 195 12.63 -13.05 -10.21
CA TYR A 195 13.13 -14.14 -9.36
C TYR A 195 13.92 -15.21 -10.14
N ALA A 196 13.59 -15.41 -11.42
CA ALA A 196 14.29 -16.33 -12.30
C ALA A 196 15.73 -15.90 -12.63
N THR A 197 16.08 -14.61 -12.47
CA THR A 197 17.44 -14.11 -12.74
C THR A 197 18.40 -14.22 -11.56
N ARG A 198 17.93 -14.74 -10.42
CA ARG A 198 18.76 -14.95 -9.22
C ARG A 198 19.99 -15.80 -9.52
N GLN A 199 21.11 -15.45 -8.92
CA GLN A 199 22.36 -16.20 -9.05
C GLN A 199 22.58 -17.12 -7.84
N PRO A 200 23.21 -18.29 -8.04
CA PRO A 200 23.59 -19.16 -6.92
C PRO A 200 24.46 -18.41 -5.91
N ASN A 201 24.20 -18.62 -4.62
CA ASN A 201 24.91 -17.99 -3.49
C ASN A 201 24.76 -16.47 -3.36
N GLU A 202 23.90 -15.82 -4.16
CA GLU A 202 23.58 -14.40 -4.03
C GLU A 202 22.27 -14.20 -3.25
N ASN A 203 22.25 -13.21 -2.36
CA ASN A 203 21.06 -12.85 -1.57
C ASN A 203 20.19 -11.78 -2.24
N TRP A 204 20.69 -11.16 -3.30
CA TRP A 204 20.07 -10.01 -3.97
C TRP A 204 19.99 -10.21 -5.47
N ILE A 205 18.90 -9.71 -6.05
CA ILE A 205 18.69 -9.64 -7.49
C ILE A 205 18.69 -8.16 -7.86
N ALA A 206 19.74 -7.70 -8.54
CA ALA A 206 19.79 -6.34 -9.06
C ALA A 206 18.83 -6.18 -10.24
N VAL A 207 18.10 -5.07 -10.26
CA VAL A 207 17.22 -4.67 -11.34
C VAL A 207 17.61 -3.27 -11.79
N ASN A 208 17.65 -3.07 -13.10
CA ASN A 208 17.80 -1.73 -13.65
C ASN A 208 16.44 -1.04 -13.49
N SER A 209 16.35 -0.07 -12.59
CA SER A 209 15.25 0.87 -12.61
C SER A 209 15.46 1.80 -13.80
N ASP A 210 14.79 1.50 -14.90
CA ASP A 210 14.39 2.57 -15.81
C ASP A 210 13.48 3.49 -14.98
N ARG A 211 14.08 4.54 -14.41
CA ARG A 211 13.41 5.56 -13.60
C ARG A 211 12.42 6.35 -14.45
#